data_AF-A0A6J8BP58-F1
#
_entry.id   AF-A0A6J8BP58-F1
#
_cell.length_a   1.000
_cell.length_b   1.000
_cell.length_c   1.000
_cell.angle_alpha   90.00
_cell.angle_beta   90.00
_cell.angle_gamma   90.00
#
_symmetry.space_group_name_H-M   'P 1'
#
loop_
_entity.id
_entity.type
_entity.pdbx_description
1 polymer ?
#
loop_
_entity_poly.entity_id
_entity_poly.type
_entity_poly.pdbx_seq_one_letter_code
_entity_poly.pdbx_strand_id
1 'polypeptide(L)'
;MSHNNSIREIAWGQHTAGRPNSFFKRINDILDMYQLPSFNEIMNQHYNKLDSKNIVRTAISSHWTVKLKADCEEKSTLKLLSKRNLNIGQTHNVWETISSSVKDVRKATTKVHMLTGTYMLQTLKVKFNQAEIDPTCPICKLEPEDLQHLLTSCPAYRHIRKSHFQQIKEYIVSKN
;
A
#
# COMPACT_ATOMS: atom_id res chain seq x y z
N MET A 1 -23.95 -14.58 30.82
CA MET A 1 -23.56 -15.50 29.74
C MET A 1 -23.27 -14.68 28.49
N SER A 2 -22.01 -14.46 28.13
CA SER A 2 -21.64 -13.73 26.91
C SER A 2 -21.79 -14.65 25.70
N HIS A 3 -22.60 -14.25 24.73
CA HIS A 3 -22.67 -14.94 23.43
C HIS A 3 -21.37 -14.66 22.66
N ASN A 4 -20.54 -15.69 22.53
CA ASN A 4 -19.37 -15.68 21.65
C ASN A 4 -19.87 -15.76 20.20
N ASN A 5 -20.24 -14.61 19.65
CA ASN A 5 -20.47 -14.52 18.21
C ASN A 5 -19.14 -14.75 17.48
N SER A 6 -19.17 -15.58 16.46
CA SER A 6 -18.00 -15.84 15.63
C SER A 6 -17.51 -14.53 14.99
N ILE A 7 -16.20 -14.38 14.79
CA ILE A 7 -15.61 -13.28 13.99
C ILE A 7 -16.30 -13.20 12.61
N ARG A 8 -16.74 -14.35 12.09
CA ARG A 8 -17.54 -14.42 10.85
C ARG A 8 -18.90 -13.75 11.02
N GLU A 9 -19.64 -13.98 12.10
CA GLU A 9 -20.94 -13.37 12.35
C GLU A 9 -20.84 -11.87 12.61
N ILE A 10 -19.76 -11.43 13.27
CA ILE A 10 -19.46 -10.00 13.45
C ILE A 10 -19.16 -9.33 12.10
N ALA A 11 -18.31 -9.96 11.28
CA ALA A 11 -17.98 -9.44 9.95
C ALA A 11 -19.21 -9.44 9.02
N TRP A 12 -20.06 -10.47 9.07
CA TRP A 12 -21.30 -10.53 8.30
C TRP A 12 -22.34 -9.53 8.79
N GLY A 13 -22.49 -9.34 10.10
CA GLY A 13 -23.41 -8.37 10.71
C GLY A 13 -23.03 -6.92 10.40
N GLN A 14 -21.73 -6.59 10.44
CA GLN A 14 -21.25 -5.29 9.97
C GLN A 14 -21.47 -5.08 8.47
N HIS A 15 -21.42 -6.16 7.68
CA HIS A 15 -21.69 -6.08 6.26
C HIS A 15 -23.17 -5.94 5.90
N THR A 16 -24.10 -6.34 6.77
CA THR A 16 -25.56 -6.28 6.54
C THR A 16 -26.23 -5.10 7.23
N ALA A 17 -25.60 -4.50 8.25
CA ALA A 17 -26.10 -3.30 8.91
C ALA A 17 -26.26 -2.15 7.89
N GLY A 18 -27.51 -1.72 7.67
CA GLY A 18 -27.86 -0.65 6.73
C GLY A 18 -28.04 -1.08 5.27
N ARG A 19 -27.97 -2.38 4.94
CA ARG A 19 -28.27 -2.85 3.58
C ARG A 19 -29.78 -2.88 3.30
N PRO A 20 -30.22 -2.48 2.11
CA PRO A 20 -31.62 -2.61 1.73
C PRO A 20 -32.03 -4.09 1.67
N ASN A 21 -33.21 -4.41 2.21
CA ASN A 21 -33.77 -5.77 2.18
C ASN A 21 -34.08 -6.27 0.76
N SER A 22 -34.21 -5.36 -0.21
CA SER A 22 -34.52 -5.71 -1.61
C SER A 22 -33.26 -6.09 -2.38
N PHE A 23 -33.27 -7.30 -2.94
CA PHE A 23 -32.24 -7.79 -3.85
C PHE A 23 -32.01 -6.85 -5.06
N PHE A 24 -33.10 -6.34 -5.65
CA PHE A 24 -33.02 -5.42 -6.78
C PHE A 24 -32.34 -4.10 -6.42
N LYS A 25 -32.68 -3.55 -5.25
CA LYS A 25 -32.02 -2.33 -4.78
C LYS A 25 -30.52 -2.55 -4.58
N ARG A 26 -30.13 -3.69 -4.01
CA ARG A 26 -28.71 -4.06 -3.87
C ARG A 26 -28.00 -4.20 -5.22
N ILE A 27 -28.65 -4.76 -6.24
CA ILE A 27 -28.07 -4.81 -7.58
C ILE A 27 -27.85 -3.40 -8.12
N ASN A 28 -28.87 -2.55 -8.04
CA ASN A 28 -28.77 -1.17 -8.52
C ASN A 28 -27.67 -0.40 -7.77
N ASP A 29 -27.58 -0.50 -6.44
CA ASP A 29 -26.51 0.12 -5.65
C ASP A 29 -25.10 -0.33 -6.11
N ILE A 30 -24.94 -1.60 -6.49
CA ILE A 30 -23.67 -2.14 -7.01
C ILE A 30 -23.40 -1.60 -8.42
N LEU A 31 -24.41 -1.60 -9.29
CA LEU A 31 -24.28 -1.05 -10.65
C LEU A 31 -23.88 0.43 -10.57
N ASP A 32 -24.53 1.20 -9.71
CA ASP A 32 -24.25 2.62 -9.47
C ASP A 32 -22.83 2.84 -8.91
N MET A 33 -22.41 2.06 -7.91
CA MET A 33 -21.06 2.14 -7.32
C MET A 33 -19.95 1.99 -8.35
N TYR A 34 -20.14 1.10 -9.33
CA TYR A 34 -19.17 0.82 -10.38
C TYR A 34 -19.46 1.58 -11.68
N GLN A 35 -20.46 2.47 -11.71
CA GLN A 35 -20.91 3.21 -12.89
C GLN A 35 -21.19 2.28 -14.09
N LEU A 36 -21.80 1.13 -13.80
CA LEU A 36 -22.20 0.15 -14.80
C LEU A 36 -23.56 0.53 -15.41
N PRO A 37 -23.87 0.07 -16.63
CA PRO A 37 -25.19 0.26 -17.22
C PRO A 37 -26.27 -0.31 -16.31
N SER A 38 -27.45 0.33 -16.33
CA SER A 38 -28.58 -0.13 -15.53
C SER A 38 -28.98 -1.55 -15.93
N PHE A 39 -29.64 -2.27 -15.02
CA PHE A 39 -30.10 -3.63 -15.30
C PHE A 39 -30.93 -3.71 -16.60
N ASN A 40 -31.80 -2.73 -16.85
CA ASN A 40 -32.62 -2.67 -18.05
C ASN A 40 -31.78 -2.49 -19.32
N GLU A 41 -30.75 -1.64 -19.28
CA GLU A 41 -29.83 -1.46 -20.42
C GLU A 41 -29.05 -2.74 -20.72
N ILE A 42 -28.57 -3.43 -19.68
CA ILE A 42 -27.86 -4.71 -19.82
C ILE A 42 -28.77 -5.78 -20.45
N MET A 43 -30.04 -5.84 -20.04
CA MET A 43 -30.99 -6.82 -20.57
C MET A 43 -31.44 -6.50 -22.01
N ASN A 44 -31.53 -5.21 -22.35
CA ASN A 44 -31.94 -4.76 -23.69
C ASN A 44 -30.80 -4.79 -24.71
N GLN A 45 -29.56 -4.68 -24.26
CA GLN A 45 -28.38 -4.81 -25.11
C GLN A 45 -27.98 -6.29 -25.19
N HIS A 46 -27.93 -6.86 -26.40
CA HIS A 46 -27.49 -8.23 -26.62
C HIS A 46 -25.97 -8.38 -26.45
N TYR A 47 -25.48 -8.15 -25.23
CA TYR A 47 -24.09 -8.42 -24.90
C TYR A 47 -23.83 -9.92 -24.96
N ASN A 48 -22.73 -10.30 -25.62
CA ASN A 48 -22.22 -11.63 -25.43
C ASN A 48 -21.69 -11.78 -23.98
N LYS A 49 -21.72 -13.01 -23.47
CA LYS A 49 -21.31 -13.31 -22.08
C LYS A 49 -19.87 -12.88 -21.76
N LEU A 50 -18.98 -12.87 -22.76
CA LEU A 50 -17.57 -12.53 -22.58
C LEU A 50 -17.39 -11.03 -22.39
N ASP A 51 -18.07 -10.23 -23.20
CA ASP A 51 -18.05 -8.77 -23.18
C ASP A 51 -18.65 -8.26 -21.88
N SER A 52 -19.80 -8.79 -21.44
CA SER A 52 -20.37 -8.41 -20.14
C SER A 52 -19.39 -8.67 -18.99
N LYS A 53 -18.70 -9.81 -19.00
CA LYS A 53 -17.68 -10.13 -17.98
C LYS A 53 -16.50 -9.15 -18.03
N ASN A 54 -16.07 -8.77 -19.23
CA ASN A 54 -14.97 -7.84 -19.42
C ASN A 54 -15.36 -6.43 -18.97
N ILE A 55 -16.56 -5.95 -19.31
CA ILE A 55 -17.10 -4.66 -18.85
C ILE A 55 -17.12 -4.61 -17.33
N VAL A 56 -17.72 -5.62 -16.69
CA VAL A 56 -17.79 -5.69 -15.22
C VAL A 56 -16.41 -5.74 -14.59
N ARG A 57 -15.50 -6.57 -15.11
CA ARG A 57 -14.12 -6.66 -14.60
C ARG A 57 -13.40 -5.31 -14.71
N THR A 58 -13.47 -4.67 -15.87
CA THR A 58 -12.81 -3.37 -16.12
C THR A 58 -13.37 -2.28 -15.22
N ALA A 59 -14.69 -2.20 -15.05
CA ALA A 59 -15.33 -1.22 -14.18
C ALA A 59 -14.90 -1.40 -12.71
N ILE A 60 -14.90 -2.64 -12.21
CA ILE A 60 -14.44 -2.97 -10.86
C ILE A 60 -12.96 -2.60 -10.69
N SER A 61 -12.09 -3.06 -11.60
CA SER A 61 -10.66 -2.77 -11.55
C SER A 61 -10.37 -1.26 -11.61
N SER A 62 -11.10 -0.53 -12.45
CA SER A 62 -10.98 0.93 -12.58
C SER A 62 -11.38 1.63 -11.29
N HIS A 63 -12.56 1.33 -10.75
CA HIS A 63 -13.05 1.90 -9.50
C HIS A 63 -12.05 1.72 -8.35
N TRP A 64 -11.58 0.48 -8.14
CA TRP A 64 -10.65 0.19 -7.06
C TRP A 64 -9.25 0.77 -7.29
N THR A 65 -8.82 0.93 -8.54
CA THR A 65 -7.55 1.60 -8.86
C THR A 65 -7.63 3.10 -8.55
N VAL A 66 -8.73 3.76 -8.91
CA VAL A 66 -8.97 5.17 -8.57
C VAL A 66 -9.01 5.35 -7.05
N LYS A 67 -9.78 4.49 -6.35
CA LYS A 67 -9.88 4.53 -4.90
C LYS A 67 -8.52 4.29 -4.22
N LEU A 68 -7.78 3.28 -4.64
CA LEU A 68 -6.43 3.00 -4.12
C LEU A 68 -5.50 4.20 -4.27
N LYS A 69 -5.53 4.88 -5.43
CA LYS A 69 -4.73 6.08 -5.66
C LYS A 69 -5.16 7.22 -4.74
N ALA A 70 -6.46 7.45 -4.57
CA ALA A 70 -6.98 8.45 -3.65
C ALA A 70 -6.55 8.17 -2.19
N ASP A 71 -6.70 6.94 -1.71
CA ASP A 71 -6.26 6.53 -0.37
C ASP A 71 -4.73 6.70 -0.19
N CYS A 72 -3.95 6.51 -1.26
CA CYS A 72 -2.51 6.76 -1.28
C CYS A 72 -2.14 8.25 -1.31
N GLU A 73 -3.00 9.14 -1.81
CA GLU A 73 -2.82 10.60 -1.72
C GLU A 73 -3.13 11.12 -0.32
N GLU A 74 -4.17 10.57 0.33
CA GLU A 74 -4.58 10.97 1.67
C GLU A 74 -3.51 10.64 2.73
N LYS A 75 -2.82 9.51 2.58
CA LYS A 75 -1.83 9.04 3.55
C LYS A 75 -0.47 9.71 3.35
N SER A 76 -0.16 10.68 4.22
CA SER A 76 1.14 11.39 4.25
C SER A 76 2.35 10.46 4.35
N THR A 77 2.22 9.32 5.05
CA THR A 77 3.26 8.29 5.18
C THR A 77 3.61 7.63 3.84
N LEU A 78 2.74 7.65 2.84
CA LEU A 78 2.99 7.05 1.52
C LEU A 78 3.55 8.05 0.50
N LYS A 79 3.85 9.29 0.91
CA LYS A 79 4.32 10.38 0.03
C LYS A 79 5.57 10.02 -0.78
N LEU A 80 6.43 9.15 -0.24
CA LEU A 80 7.69 8.76 -0.89
C LEU A 80 7.57 7.51 -1.79
N LEU A 81 6.43 6.81 -1.76
CA LEU A 81 6.20 5.66 -2.64
C LEU A 81 5.82 6.11 -4.04
N SER A 82 6.27 5.36 -5.06
CA SER A 82 5.95 5.66 -6.45
C SER A 82 4.49 5.30 -6.74
N LYS A 83 3.69 6.30 -7.08
CA LYS A 83 2.26 6.10 -7.37
C LYS A 83 1.97 5.78 -8.83
N ARG A 84 2.98 5.88 -9.70
CA ARG A 84 2.84 5.75 -11.17
C ARG A 84 2.27 4.41 -11.60
N ASN A 85 2.66 3.33 -10.92
CA ASN A 85 2.31 1.95 -11.28
C ASN A 85 1.37 1.29 -10.26
N LEU A 86 0.58 2.09 -9.52
CA LEU A 86 -0.41 1.54 -8.59
C LEU A 86 -1.65 1.08 -9.36
N ASN A 87 -1.72 -0.22 -9.65
CA ASN A 87 -2.87 -0.87 -10.26
C ASN A 87 -3.30 -2.07 -9.42
N ILE A 88 -4.61 -2.32 -9.35
CA ILE A 88 -5.15 -3.47 -8.65
C ILE A 88 -4.66 -4.77 -9.30
N GLY A 89 -4.20 -5.71 -8.48
CA GLY A 89 -3.67 -7.01 -8.92
C GLY A 89 -2.22 -6.98 -9.40
N GLN A 90 -1.59 -5.79 -9.47
CA GLN A 90 -0.16 -5.66 -9.76
C GLN A 90 0.61 -5.41 -8.46
N THR A 91 1.81 -5.98 -8.39
CA THR A 91 2.74 -5.71 -7.29
C THR A 91 3.39 -4.34 -7.49
N HIS A 92 3.65 -3.63 -6.39
CA HIS A 92 4.37 -2.36 -6.46
C HIS A 92 5.84 -2.61 -6.85
N ASN A 93 6.47 -1.66 -7.56
CA ASN A 93 7.82 -1.78 -8.12
C ASN A 93 8.91 -2.22 -7.11
N VAL A 94 8.70 -1.97 -5.80
CA VAL A 94 9.61 -2.43 -4.73
C VAL A 94 9.70 -3.97 -4.65
N TRP A 95 8.67 -4.69 -5.11
CA TRP A 95 8.59 -6.14 -5.17
C TRP A 95 8.66 -6.70 -6.61
N GLU A 96 8.85 -5.87 -7.63
CA GLU A 96 8.87 -6.36 -9.03
C GLU A 96 10.14 -7.15 -9.35
N THR A 97 11.28 -6.74 -8.79
CA THR A 97 12.59 -7.33 -9.09
C THR A 97 13.05 -8.35 -8.04
N ILE A 98 12.19 -8.77 -7.11
CA ILE A 98 12.62 -9.69 -6.03
C ILE A 98 12.39 -11.15 -6.42
N SER A 99 13.31 -12.01 -6.00
CA SER A 99 13.10 -13.46 -6.06
C SER A 99 12.13 -13.91 -4.95
N SER A 100 11.65 -15.15 -5.03
CA SER A 100 10.86 -15.80 -3.97
C SER A 100 11.67 -16.13 -2.71
N SER A 101 12.93 -15.71 -2.62
CA SER A 101 13.77 -15.90 -1.44
C SER A 101 13.29 -15.07 -0.25
N VAL A 102 13.24 -15.70 0.92
CA VAL A 102 12.93 -15.05 2.21
C VAL A 102 13.84 -13.83 2.46
N LYS A 103 15.10 -13.89 2.03
CA LYS A 103 16.06 -12.78 2.18
C LYS A 103 15.65 -11.56 1.36
N ASP A 104 15.19 -11.76 0.13
CA ASP A 104 14.80 -10.65 -0.75
C ASP A 104 13.46 -10.05 -0.36
N VAL A 105 12.51 -10.88 0.08
CA VAL A 105 11.25 -10.41 0.69
C VAL A 105 11.55 -9.53 1.90
N ARG A 106 12.43 -9.95 2.82
CA ARG A 106 12.83 -9.14 3.99
C ARG A 106 13.44 -7.81 3.57
N LYS A 107 14.33 -7.81 2.57
CA LYS A 107 14.92 -6.56 2.05
C LYS A 107 13.85 -5.62 1.48
N ALA A 108 12.92 -6.13 0.67
CA ALA A 108 11.83 -5.32 0.12
C ALA A 108 10.95 -4.74 1.23
N THR A 109 10.57 -5.56 2.22
CA THR A 109 9.81 -5.11 3.39
C THR A 109 10.54 -4.01 4.15
N THR A 110 11.84 -4.15 4.40
CA THR A 110 12.64 -3.09 5.04
C THR A 110 12.65 -1.81 4.22
N LYS A 111 12.80 -1.89 2.89
CA LYS A 111 12.73 -0.70 2.01
C LYS A 111 11.39 0.01 2.15
N VAL A 112 10.28 -0.73 2.19
CA VAL A 112 8.94 -0.16 2.35
C VAL A 112 8.80 0.51 3.70
N HIS A 113 9.27 -0.13 4.77
CA HIS A 113 9.26 0.49 6.10
C HIS A 113 10.05 1.80 6.12
N MET A 114 11.20 1.86 5.46
CA MET A 114 11.98 3.10 5.35
C MET A 114 11.23 4.17 4.55
N LEU A 115 10.67 3.81 3.40
CA LEU A 115 9.90 4.74 2.54
C LEU A 115 8.62 5.25 3.21
N THR A 116 8.01 4.44 4.07
CA THR A 116 6.79 4.80 4.78
C THR A 116 7.02 5.43 6.16
N GLY A 117 8.28 5.58 6.58
CA GLY A 117 8.62 6.08 7.91
C GLY A 117 8.23 5.15 9.06
N THR A 118 7.95 3.87 8.78
CA THR A 118 7.58 2.86 9.78
C THR A 118 8.76 1.96 10.17
N TYR A 119 9.96 2.24 9.66
CA TYR A 119 11.17 1.53 10.05
C TYR A 119 11.58 1.91 11.48
N MET A 120 11.62 0.91 12.36
CA MET A 120 12.01 1.09 13.76
C MET A 120 13.53 1.23 13.90
N LEU A 121 14.00 2.47 13.87
CA LEU A 121 15.38 2.87 14.17
C LEU A 121 15.75 2.54 15.63
N GLN A 122 17.03 2.28 15.93
CA GLN A 122 17.48 1.99 17.31
C GLN A 122 17.10 3.11 18.27
N THR A 123 17.23 4.38 17.87
CA THR A 123 16.80 5.53 18.68
C THR A 123 15.31 5.51 19.03
N LEU A 124 14.45 4.98 18.15
CA LEU A 124 13.03 4.77 18.45
C LEU A 124 12.83 3.57 19.36
N LYS A 125 13.54 2.47 19.13
CA LYS A 125 13.46 1.27 19.98
C LYS A 125 13.82 1.59 21.43
N VAL A 126 14.87 2.37 21.66
CA VAL A 126 15.26 2.83 23.01
C VAL A 126 14.14 3.61 23.70
N LYS A 127 13.38 4.41 22.95
CA LYS A 127 12.27 5.21 23.51
C LYS A 127 11.05 4.38 23.89
N PHE A 128 10.77 3.30 23.14
CA PHE A 128 9.53 2.52 23.30
C PHE A 128 9.71 1.22 24.09
N ASN A 129 10.92 0.68 24.16
CA ASN A 129 11.18 -0.57 24.89
C ASN A 129 11.59 -0.28 26.33
N GLN A 130 11.14 -1.13 27.25
CA GLN A 130 11.50 -1.06 28.67
C GLN A 130 12.92 -1.60 28.95
N ALA A 131 13.50 -2.32 28.00
CA ALA A 131 14.85 -2.89 28.12
C ALA A 131 15.92 -1.86 27.71
N GLU A 132 17.10 -1.97 28.32
CA GLU A 132 18.28 -1.23 27.88
C GLU A 132 18.67 -1.68 26.47
N ILE A 133 18.47 -0.78 25.50
CA ILE A 133 18.88 -0.98 24.11
C ILE A 133 19.94 0.07 23.81
N ASP A 134 20.99 -0.34 23.10
CA ASP A 134 22.01 0.58 22.60
C ASP A 134 21.43 1.42 21.44
N PRO A 135 21.38 2.76 21.54
CA PRO A 135 20.87 3.60 20.46
C PRO A 135 21.81 3.67 19.25
N THR A 136 23.05 3.17 19.33
CA THR A 136 24.03 3.28 18.24
C THR A 136 23.60 2.53 16.98
N CYS A 137 24.06 3.02 15.83
CA CYS A 137 23.84 2.37 14.54
C CYS A 137 24.38 0.93 14.58
N PRO A 138 23.56 -0.10 14.30
CA PRO A 138 24.00 -1.49 14.39
C PRO A 138 25.04 -1.86 13.32
N ILE A 139 25.28 -0.97 12.36
CA ILE A 139 26.14 -1.20 11.20
C ILE A 139 27.49 -0.52 11.39
N CYS A 140 27.52 0.78 11.73
CA CYS A 140 28.78 1.50 11.94
C CYS A 140 29.23 1.51 13.41
N LYS A 141 28.29 1.41 14.36
CA LYS A 141 28.52 1.51 15.82
C LYS A 141 29.22 2.80 16.29
N LEU A 142 29.11 3.88 15.51
CA LEU A 142 29.80 5.16 15.82
C LEU A 142 28.85 6.21 16.40
N GLU A 143 27.67 6.38 15.80
CA GLU A 143 26.69 7.41 16.17
C GLU A 143 25.32 6.75 16.41
N PRO A 144 24.40 7.41 17.15
CA PRO A 144 23.02 6.98 17.27
C PRO A 144 22.33 6.72 15.91
N GLU A 145 21.54 5.66 15.81
CA GLU A 145 20.80 5.36 14.58
C GLU A 145 19.57 6.26 14.47
N ASP A 146 19.69 7.33 13.71
CA ASP A 146 18.54 8.06 13.19
C ASP A 146 18.50 8.04 11.65
N LEU A 147 17.41 8.57 11.08
CA LEU A 147 17.23 8.60 9.64
C LEU A 147 18.29 9.46 8.95
N GLN A 148 18.72 10.56 9.58
CA GLN A 148 19.73 11.46 9.04
C GLN A 148 21.09 10.76 8.97
N HIS A 149 21.51 10.08 10.04
CA HIS A 149 22.72 9.30 10.09
C HIS A 149 22.71 8.23 8.98
N LEU A 150 21.64 7.44 8.92
CA LEU A 150 21.48 6.36 7.94
C LEU A 150 21.61 6.89 6.50
N LEU A 151 20.91 7.98 6.19
CA LEU A 151 20.81 8.52 4.83
C LEU A 151 21.96 9.44 4.42
N THR A 152 22.73 10.03 5.34
CA THR A 152 23.70 11.09 4.98
C THR A 152 25.11 10.85 5.52
N SER A 153 25.28 10.45 6.79
CA SER A 153 26.60 10.40 7.43
C SER A 153 27.17 8.99 7.60
N CYS A 154 26.34 7.95 7.70
CA CYS A 154 26.76 6.59 8.04
C CYS A 154 27.88 6.09 7.11
N PRO A 155 29.11 5.82 7.61
CA PRO A 155 30.24 5.50 6.74
C PRO A 155 30.08 4.17 6.01
N ALA A 156 29.39 3.21 6.61
CA ALA A 156 29.10 1.91 6.01
C ALA A 156 28.33 2.04 4.68
N TYR A 157 27.48 3.06 4.56
CA TYR A 157 26.68 3.31 3.36
C TYR A 157 27.26 4.33 2.40
N ARG A 158 28.47 4.86 2.67
CA ARG A 158 29.09 5.91 1.85
C ARG A 158 29.21 5.51 0.38
N HIS A 159 29.56 4.25 0.10
CA HIS A 159 29.71 3.74 -1.26
C HIS A 159 28.37 3.70 -2.03
N ILE A 160 27.29 3.28 -1.37
CA ILE A 160 25.92 3.28 -1.94
C ILE A 160 25.43 4.71 -2.16
N ARG A 161 25.68 5.61 -1.21
CA ARG A 161 25.29 7.01 -1.39
C ARG A 161 26.00 7.63 -2.59
N LYS A 162 27.32 7.40 -2.74
CA LYS A 162 28.07 7.92 -3.89
C LYS A 162 27.48 7.50 -5.24
N SER A 163 27.01 6.25 -5.39
CA SER A 163 26.44 5.79 -6.67
C SER A 163 25.10 6.45 -7.00
N HIS A 164 24.31 6.82 -5.98
CA HIS A 164 23.00 7.45 -6.16
C HIS A 164 23.01 8.98 -5.98
N PHE A 165 24.08 9.54 -5.44
CA PHE A 165 24.15 10.97 -5.08
C PHE A 165 23.94 11.86 -6.30
N GLN A 166 24.54 11.52 -7.43
CA GLN A 166 24.40 12.29 -8.66
C GLN A 166 22.94 12.30 -9.16
N GLN A 167 22.29 11.13 -9.17
CA GLN A 167 20.88 11.00 -9.56
C GLN A 167 19.96 11.80 -8.62
N ILE A 168 20.21 11.74 -7.31
CA ILE A 168 19.43 12.49 -6.32
C ILE A 168 19.64 14.00 -6.51
N LYS A 169 20.89 14.44 -6.72
CA LYS A 169 21.23 15.85 -6.95
C LYS A 169 20.53 16.40 -8.18
N GLU A 170 20.58 15.68 -9.31
CA GLU A 170 19.91 16.05 -10.56
C GLU A 170 18.38 16.10 -10.39
N TYR A 171 17.80 15.15 -9.66
CA TYR A 171 16.37 15.13 -9.36
C TYR A 171 15.92 16.32 -8.48
N ILE A 172 16.73 16.73 -7.51
CA ILE A 172 16.42 17.90 -6.67
C ILE A 172 16.51 19.19 -7.49
N VAL A 173 17.53 19.33 -8.34
CA VAL A 173 17.71 20.52 -9.19
C VAL A 173 16.58 20.64 -10.21
N SER A 174 16.12 19.55 -10.82
CA SER A 174 15.03 19.58 -11.81
C SER A 174 13.63 19.87 -11.24
N LYS A 175 13.48 19.88 -9.91
CA LYS A 175 12.20 20.16 -9.23
C LYS A 175 12.10 21.56 -8.64
N ASN A 176 13.20 22.30 -8.59
CA ASN A 176 13.26 23.70 -8.17
C ASN A 176 13.34 24.62 -9.40
#